data_AF-A0A4P9IY08-F1
#
_entry.id   AF-A0A4P9IY08-F1
#
_cell.length_a   1.000
_cell.length_b   1.000
_cell.length_c   1.000
_cell.angle_alpha   90.00
_cell.angle_beta   90.00
_cell.angle_gamma   90.00
#
_symmetry.space_group_name_H-M   'P 1'
#
loop_
_entity.id
_entity.type
_entity.pdbx_description
1 polymer ?
#
loop_
_entity_poly.entity_id
_entity_poly.type
_entity_poly.pdbx_seq_one_letter_code
_entity_poly.pdbx_strand_id
1 'polypeptide(L)'
;MISSSKQRLRGFTLIELIITLVILGILSVTAVPKFLGSSTEDAYSYRDRTLNALRTVQLRAMQNTATTSCHTLYITSTLIAPPATDTCNGGADVNNTDHLVVQIDTQRSDITFSALDSNANIFTQISFDPLGKSNQTCTTQCRIDVGLAGVCISGEGLIYACP
;
A
#
# COMPACT_ATOMS: atom_id res chain seq x y z
N MET A 1 -9.79 66.85 1.56
CA MET A 1 -8.72 66.52 2.53
C MET A 1 -8.95 65.11 3.01
N ILE A 2 -8.13 64.13 2.61
CA ILE A 2 -8.22 62.73 3.07
C ILE A 2 -7.08 62.52 4.06
N SER A 3 -7.43 62.35 5.34
CA SER A 3 -6.47 62.09 6.42
C SER A 3 -6.01 60.64 6.34
N SER A 4 -4.71 60.41 6.15
CA SER A 4 -4.09 59.10 6.17
C SER A 4 -3.75 58.70 7.61
N SER A 5 -4.43 57.69 8.14
CA SER A 5 -4.15 57.09 9.44
C SER A 5 -2.97 56.12 9.36
N LYS A 6 -1.83 56.50 9.94
CA LYS A 6 -0.63 55.64 10.06
C LYS A 6 -0.91 54.50 11.05
N GLN A 7 -1.06 53.28 10.57
CA GLN A 7 -1.07 52.09 11.44
C GLN A 7 0.33 51.92 12.08
N ARG A 8 0.41 51.91 13.42
CA ARG A 8 1.66 51.60 14.13
C ARG A 8 1.98 50.11 13.94
N LEU A 9 3.12 49.79 13.33
CA LEU A 9 3.69 48.45 13.41
C LEU A 9 4.04 48.15 14.87
N ARG A 10 3.35 47.18 15.47
CA ARG A 10 3.78 46.58 16.74
C ARG A 10 4.95 45.64 16.43
N GLY A 11 6.14 45.97 16.93
CA GLY A 11 7.31 45.09 16.84
C GLY A 11 7.23 43.94 17.85
N PHE A 12 7.82 42.80 17.48
CA PHE A 12 8.05 41.66 18.36
C PHE A 12 9.11 42.00 19.41
N THR A 13 8.99 41.44 20.61
CA THR A 13 10.04 41.56 21.64
C THR A 13 11.21 40.62 21.34
N LEU A 14 12.43 40.96 21.81
CA LEU A 14 13.61 40.10 21.61
C LEU A 14 13.40 38.69 22.17
N ILE A 15 12.74 38.58 23.33
CA ILE A 15 12.46 37.29 23.97
C ILE A 15 11.46 36.45 23.14
N GLU A 16 10.47 37.09 22.52
CA GLU A 16 9.49 36.43 21.67
C GLU A 16 10.14 35.89 20.39
N LEU A 17 11.10 36.61 19.82
CA LEU A 17 11.90 36.12 18.70
C LEU A 17 12.73 34.88 19.09
N ILE A 18 13.35 34.86 20.28
CA ILE A 18 14.15 33.71 20.72
C ILE A 18 13.24 32.49 20.93
N ILE A 19 12.12 32.65 21.64
CA ILE A 19 11.19 31.55 21.91
C ILE A 19 10.63 30.99 20.59
N THR A 20 10.28 31.84 19.63
CA THR A 20 9.79 31.37 18.32
C THR A 20 10.86 30.61 17.54
N LEU A 21 12.13 31.03 17.55
CA LEU A 21 13.22 30.28 16.92
C LEU A 21 13.46 28.92 17.60
N VAL A 22 13.37 28.85 18.92
CA VAL A 22 13.50 27.58 19.66
C VAL A 22 12.35 26.63 19.30
N ILE A 23 11.11 27.12 19.28
CA ILE A 23 9.94 26.32 18.89
C ILE A 23 10.07 25.82 17.45
N LEU A 24 10.44 26.70 16.51
CA LEU A 24 10.67 26.31 15.11
C LEU A 24 11.80 25.29 14.97
N GLY A 25 12.87 25.41 15.75
CA GLY A 25 13.97 24.44 15.76
C GLY A 25 13.51 23.04 16.19
N ILE A 26 12.74 22.95 17.27
CA ILE A 26 12.21 21.66 17.77
C ILE A 26 11.26 21.03 16.74
N LEU A 27 10.36 21.83 16.16
CA LEU A 27 9.42 21.36 15.13
C LEU A 27 10.16 20.89 13.88
N SER A 28 11.20 21.61 13.45
CA SER A 28 11.97 21.27 12.24
C SER A 28 12.62 19.89 12.34
N VAL A 29 13.24 19.55 13.47
CA VAL A 29 13.90 18.24 13.67
C VAL A 29 12.92 17.07 13.58
N THR A 30 11.65 17.27 13.92
CA THR A 30 10.63 16.20 13.88
C THR A 30 9.84 16.17 12.57
N ALA A 31 9.56 17.34 11.98
CA ALA A 31 8.77 17.44 10.75
C ALA A 31 9.58 17.07 9.50
N VAL A 32 10.82 17.56 9.39
CA VAL A 32 11.67 17.35 8.20
C VAL A 32 11.90 15.87 7.87
N PRO A 33 12.30 14.99 8.80
CA PRO A 33 12.50 13.57 8.47
C PRO A 33 11.20 12.89 8.05
N LYS A 34 10.05 13.25 8.63
CA LYS A 34 8.74 12.70 8.22
C LYS A 34 8.30 13.17 6.83
N PHE A 35 8.71 14.37 6.41
CA PHE A 35 8.44 14.86 5.06
C PHE A 35 9.37 14.25 4.00
N LEU A 36 10.56 13.79 4.38
CA LEU A 36 11.57 13.26 3.45
C LEU A 36 11.70 11.72 3.46
N GLY A 37 11.27 11.04 4.52
CA GLY A 37 11.62 9.63 4.81
C GLY A 37 10.62 8.55 4.40
N SER A 38 9.62 8.84 3.58
CA SER A 38 8.45 7.95 3.42
C SER A 38 8.71 6.63 2.66
N SER A 39 9.75 6.55 1.82
CA SER A 39 9.90 5.42 0.89
C SER A 39 10.10 4.05 1.54
N THR A 40 10.72 3.96 2.72
CA THR A 40 10.88 2.67 3.40
C THR A 40 9.66 2.33 4.25
N GLU A 41 9.06 3.32 4.93
CA GLU A 41 7.86 3.12 5.76
C GLU A 41 6.65 2.72 4.90
N ASP A 42 6.57 3.26 3.68
CA ASP A 42 5.52 2.95 2.71
C ASP A 42 5.59 1.49 2.24
N ALA A 43 6.78 0.92 2.04
CA ALA A 43 6.96 -0.47 1.59
C ALA A 43 6.37 -1.50 2.58
N TYR A 44 6.61 -1.32 3.88
CA TYR A 44 6.07 -2.20 4.92
C TYR A 44 4.55 -2.03 5.06
N SER A 45 4.06 -0.80 5.00
CA SER A 45 2.62 -0.50 5.02
C SER A 45 1.90 -1.16 3.84
N TYR A 46 2.45 -1.05 2.63
CA TYR A 46 1.90 -1.71 1.45
C TYR A 46 1.98 -3.24 1.53
N ARG A 47 3.08 -3.80 2.05
CA ARG A 47 3.20 -5.24 2.29
C ARG A 47 2.07 -5.74 3.19
N ASP A 48 1.82 -5.07 4.31
CA ASP A 48 0.83 -5.52 5.29
C ASP A 48 -0.60 -5.42 4.73
N ARG A 49 -0.88 -4.37 3.92
CA ARG A 49 -2.14 -4.27 3.16
C ARG A 49 -2.30 -5.40 2.16
N THR A 50 -1.27 -5.69 1.37
CA THR A 50 -1.27 -6.78 0.39
C THR A 50 -1.46 -8.13 1.07
N LEU A 51 -0.78 -8.37 2.19
CA LEU A 51 -0.91 -9.58 3.00
C LEU A 51 -2.33 -9.75 3.54
N ASN A 52 -2.94 -8.67 4.05
CA ASN A 52 -4.32 -8.71 4.52
C ASN A 52 -5.32 -8.94 3.37
N ALA A 53 -5.11 -8.31 2.22
CA ALA A 53 -5.94 -8.48 1.04
C ALA A 53 -5.90 -9.94 0.53
N LEU A 54 -4.71 -10.51 0.40
CA LEU A 54 -4.53 -11.91 -0.03
C LEU A 54 -5.20 -12.89 0.93
N ARG A 55 -5.00 -12.74 2.25
CA ARG A 55 -5.65 -13.59 3.26
C ARG A 55 -7.17 -13.47 3.22
N THR A 56 -7.69 -12.27 3.00
CA THR A 56 -9.14 -12.05 2.90
C THR A 56 -9.71 -12.76 1.67
N VAL A 57 -9.04 -12.67 0.53
CA VAL A 57 -9.47 -13.36 -0.70
C VAL A 57 -9.34 -14.88 -0.58
N GLN A 58 -8.28 -15.37 0.07
CA GLN A 58 -8.12 -16.79 0.39
C GLN A 58 -9.27 -17.30 1.28
N LEU A 59 -9.61 -16.56 2.35
CA LEU A 59 -10.75 -16.90 3.20
C LEU A 59 -12.06 -16.88 2.40
N ARG A 60 -12.25 -15.91 1.49
CA ARG A 60 -13.43 -15.84 0.62
C ARG A 60 -13.54 -17.07 -0.29
N ALA A 61 -12.44 -17.55 -0.86
CA ALA A 61 -12.41 -18.77 -1.68
C ALA A 61 -12.77 -20.03 -0.87
N MET A 62 -12.32 -20.12 0.39
CA MET A 62 -12.65 -21.24 1.29
C MET A 62 -14.12 -21.21 1.76
N GLN A 63 -14.71 -20.02 1.91
CA GLN A 63 -16.12 -19.87 2.31
C GLN A 63 -17.10 -19.98 1.13
N ASN A 64 -16.69 -19.55 -0.07
CA ASN A 64 -17.50 -19.61 -1.28
C ASN A 64 -16.76 -20.38 -2.38
N THR A 65 -17.09 -21.66 -2.48
CA THR A 65 -16.44 -22.61 -3.41
C THR A 65 -17.02 -22.55 -4.82
N ALA A 66 -17.95 -21.63 -5.12
CA ALA A 66 -18.48 -21.50 -6.46
C ALA A 66 -17.39 -20.98 -7.42
N THR A 67 -17.27 -21.60 -8.59
CA THR A 67 -16.26 -21.29 -9.61
C THR A 67 -16.46 -19.95 -10.31
N THR A 68 -17.62 -19.31 -10.10
CA THR A 68 -17.97 -17.97 -10.60
C THR A 68 -17.72 -16.85 -9.58
N SER A 69 -17.04 -17.14 -8.46
CA SER A 69 -16.88 -16.20 -7.35
C SER A 69 -15.69 -15.23 -7.54
N CYS A 70 -15.86 -13.99 -7.08
CA CYS A 70 -14.87 -12.89 -7.05
C CYS A 70 -13.69 -13.16 -6.08
N HIS A 71 -12.91 -14.22 -6.30
CA HIS A 71 -11.74 -14.55 -5.47
C HIS A 71 -10.41 -14.48 -6.22
N THR A 72 -10.35 -13.63 -7.24
CA THR A 72 -9.13 -13.32 -7.99
C THR A 72 -8.65 -11.90 -7.67
N LEU A 73 -7.35 -11.75 -7.45
CA LEU A 73 -6.66 -10.46 -7.37
C LEU A 73 -5.80 -10.28 -8.60
N TYR A 74 -5.87 -9.08 -9.18
CA TYR A 74 -5.01 -8.65 -10.27
C TYR A 74 -3.86 -7.82 -9.69
N ILE A 75 -2.66 -8.06 -10.21
CA ILE A 75 -1.42 -7.44 -9.77
C ILE A 75 -0.81 -6.72 -10.98
N THR A 76 -0.65 -5.42 -10.84
CA THR A 76 0.11 -4.56 -11.75
C THR A 76 1.24 -3.91 -10.97
N SER A 77 2.13 -3.17 -11.64
CA SER A 77 3.29 -2.53 -10.99
C SER A 77 2.92 -1.55 -9.89
N THR A 78 1.71 -0.99 -9.87
CA THR A 78 1.29 0.04 -8.91
C THR A 78 -0.05 -0.26 -8.23
N LEU A 79 -0.70 -1.38 -8.58
CA LEU A 79 -2.04 -1.70 -8.11
C LEU A 79 -2.19 -3.20 -7.87
N ILE A 80 -2.72 -3.54 -6.70
CA ILE A 80 -3.30 -4.85 -6.43
C ILE A 80 -4.78 -4.63 -6.12
N ALA A 81 -5.66 -5.20 -6.92
CA ALA A 81 -7.10 -5.03 -6.71
C ALA A 81 -7.91 -6.23 -7.24
N PRO A 82 -9.11 -6.48 -6.68
CA PRO A 82 -10.05 -7.44 -7.25
C PRO A 82 -10.72 -6.89 -8.52
N PRO A 83 -11.46 -7.72 -9.27
CA PRO A 83 -12.40 -7.25 -10.29
C PRO A 83 -13.57 -6.48 -9.66
N ALA A 84 -14.47 -5.93 -10.49
CA ALA A 84 -15.69 -5.28 -10.00
C ALA A 84 -16.53 -6.23 -9.12
N THR A 85 -17.10 -5.69 -8.03
CA THR A 85 -17.77 -6.45 -6.95
C THR A 85 -18.97 -7.27 -7.42
N ASP A 86 -19.69 -6.79 -8.43
CA ASP A 86 -21.00 -7.33 -8.79
C ASP A 86 -20.95 -8.31 -9.97
N THR A 87 -19.92 -8.18 -10.82
CA THR A 87 -19.81 -8.97 -12.05
C THR A 87 -18.68 -9.99 -12.00
N CYS A 88 -17.75 -9.87 -11.04
CA CYS A 88 -16.56 -10.72 -10.92
C CYS A 88 -15.80 -10.86 -12.24
N ASN A 89 -15.91 -9.86 -13.11
CA ASN A 89 -15.43 -9.90 -14.48
C ASN A 89 -14.63 -8.62 -14.77
N GLY A 90 -13.70 -8.71 -15.72
CA GLY A 90 -12.76 -7.64 -16.04
C GLY A 90 -11.44 -7.75 -15.26
N GLY A 91 -10.66 -6.68 -15.26
CA GLY A 91 -9.35 -6.61 -14.58
C GLY A 91 -9.42 -5.93 -13.21
N ALA A 92 -8.27 -5.48 -12.73
CA ALA A 92 -8.14 -4.72 -11.49
C ALA A 92 -9.08 -3.50 -11.46
N ASP A 93 -9.99 -3.43 -10.48
CA ASP A 93 -10.87 -2.28 -10.28
C ASP A 93 -10.42 -1.45 -9.06
N VAL A 94 -9.99 -0.21 -9.30
CA VAL A 94 -9.53 0.71 -8.26
C VAL A 94 -10.66 1.22 -7.36
N ASN A 95 -11.91 1.11 -7.81
CA ASN A 95 -13.09 1.59 -7.09
C ASN A 95 -13.76 0.47 -6.29
N ASN A 96 -13.13 -0.69 -6.18
CA ASN A 96 -13.70 -1.84 -5.50
C ASN A 96 -13.89 -1.52 -4.00
N THR A 97 -15.11 -1.70 -3.52
CA THR A 97 -15.53 -1.33 -2.16
C THR A 97 -15.20 -2.39 -1.10
N ASP A 98 -14.66 -3.56 -1.47
CA ASP A 98 -14.30 -4.64 -0.53
C ASP A 98 -13.06 -4.31 0.34
N HIS A 99 -12.50 -3.09 0.26
CA HIS A 99 -11.28 -2.67 0.97
C HIS A 99 -10.03 -3.52 0.67
N LEU A 100 -10.03 -4.21 -0.47
CA LEU A 100 -8.95 -5.07 -0.96
C LEU A 100 -7.99 -4.34 -1.91
N VAL A 101 -8.30 -3.08 -2.25
CA VAL A 101 -7.51 -2.27 -3.17
C VAL A 101 -6.25 -1.76 -2.47
N VAL A 102 -5.09 -2.13 -3.02
CA VAL A 102 -3.78 -1.64 -2.62
C VAL A 102 -3.18 -0.90 -3.79
N GLN A 103 -3.23 0.44 -3.73
CA GLN A 103 -2.67 1.31 -4.75
C GLN A 103 -1.46 2.06 -4.21
N ILE A 104 -0.36 2.02 -4.96
CA ILE A 104 0.85 2.80 -4.67
C ILE A 104 0.65 4.23 -5.17
N ASP A 105 0.95 5.21 -4.30
CA ASP A 105 1.02 6.61 -4.69
C ASP A 105 2.40 6.88 -5.31
N THR A 106 2.46 6.87 -6.64
CA THR A 106 3.69 7.09 -7.41
C THR A 106 4.21 8.53 -7.34
N GLN A 107 3.42 9.47 -6.79
CA GLN A 107 3.88 10.85 -6.56
C GLN A 107 4.73 10.96 -5.30
N ARG A 108 4.60 10.00 -4.38
CA ARG A 108 5.30 9.98 -3.09
C ARG A 108 6.36 8.90 -2.98
N SER A 109 6.29 7.86 -3.81
CA SER A 109 7.18 6.71 -3.72
C SER A 109 7.50 6.13 -5.11
N ASP A 110 8.71 5.61 -5.28
CA ASP A 110 9.15 4.88 -6.49
C ASP A 110 9.04 3.35 -6.29
N ILE A 111 8.13 2.93 -5.41
CA ILE A 111 7.94 1.52 -5.09
C ILE A 111 7.06 0.91 -6.17
N THR A 112 7.38 -0.32 -6.60
CA THR A 112 6.53 -1.09 -7.51
C THR A 112 6.29 -2.49 -6.98
N PHE A 113 5.18 -3.07 -7.40
CA PHE A 113 4.89 -4.48 -7.20
C PHE A 113 5.53 -5.32 -8.30
N SER A 114 6.11 -6.44 -7.90
CA SER A 114 6.46 -7.52 -8.84
C SER A 114 6.12 -8.86 -8.21
N ALA A 115 5.58 -9.78 -8.99
CA ALA A 115 5.07 -11.04 -8.49
C ALA A 115 5.65 -12.19 -9.30
N LEU A 116 6.36 -13.08 -8.62
CA LEU A 116 7.19 -14.13 -9.20
C LEU A 116 6.80 -15.50 -8.62
N ASP A 117 6.61 -16.49 -9.49
CA ASP A 117 6.39 -17.88 -9.10
C ASP A 117 7.71 -18.57 -8.70
N SER A 118 7.65 -19.86 -8.34
CA SER A 118 8.84 -20.63 -7.95
C SER A 118 9.86 -20.84 -9.09
N ASN A 119 9.48 -20.55 -10.33
CA ASN A 119 10.34 -20.63 -11.52
C ASN A 119 10.81 -19.23 -11.98
N ALA A 120 10.57 -18.18 -11.19
CA ALA A 120 10.83 -16.78 -11.52
C ALA A 120 10.03 -16.25 -12.73
N ASN A 121 8.89 -16.86 -13.06
CA ASN A 121 7.96 -16.30 -14.02
C ASN A 121 7.10 -15.23 -13.36
N ILE A 122 6.85 -14.14 -14.10
CA ILE A 122 5.97 -13.08 -13.64
C ILE A 122 4.52 -13.53 -13.75
N PHE A 123 3.74 -13.34 -12.69
CA PHE A 123 2.28 -13.50 -12.73
C PHE A 123 1.57 -12.19 -12.42
N THR A 124 0.47 -11.92 -13.12
CA THR A 124 -0.31 -10.68 -12.99
C THR A 124 -1.68 -10.91 -12.36
N GLN A 125 -1.97 -12.14 -11.96
CA GLN A 125 -3.21 -12.50 -11.28
C GLN A 125 -2.95 -13.64 -10.31
N ILE A 126 -3.69 -13.66 -9.21
CA ILE A 126 -3.66 -14.75 -8.24
C ILE A 126 -5.07 -15.04 -7.76
N SER A 127 -5.44 -16.31 -7.74
CA SER A 127 -6.69 -16.81 -7.19
C SER A 127 -6.39 -17.99 -6.26
N PHE A 128 -7.34 -18.30 -5.39
CA PHE A 128 -7.22 -19.40 -4.45
C PHE A 128 -8.33 -20.42 -4.70
N ASP A 129 -7.99 -21.69 -4.53
CA ASP A 129 -8.96 -22.78 -4.57
C ASP A 129 -9.74 -22.88 -3.23
N PRO A 130 -10.78 -23.73 -3.16
CA PRO A 130 -11.53 -23.97 -1.92
C PRO A 130 -10.72 -24.52 -0.74
N LEU A 131 -9.49 -25.00 -0.98
CA LEU A 131 -8.56 -25.46 0.06
C LEU A 131 -7.57 -24.36 0.47
N GLY A 132 -7.68 -23.17 -0.11
CA GLY A 132 -6.82 -22.03 0.16
C GLY A 132 -5.47 -22.08 -0.57
N LYS A 133 -5.27 -22.97 -1.53
CA LYS A 133 -4.04 -23.03 -2.33
C LYS A 133 -4.10 -22.06 -3.51
N SER A 134 -2.99 -21.41 -3.82
CA SER A 134 -2.90 -20.49 -4.95
C SER A 134 -2.93 -21.25 -6.29
N ASN A 135 -3.53 -20.64 -7.31
CA ASN A 135 -3.46 -21.14 -8.69
C ASN A 135 -2.06 -21.04 -9.33
N GLN A 136 -1.14 -20.31 -8.70
CA GLN A 136 0.23 -20.12 -9.18
C GLN A 136 1.15 -21.29 -8.79
N THR A 137 2.25 -21.45 -9.52
CA THR A 137 3.27 -22.49 -9.26
C THR A 137 4.16 -22.10 -8.08
N CYS A 138 3.65 -22.26 -6.86
CA CYS A 138 4.35 -21.91 -5.62
C CYS A 138 5.04 -23.11 -4.95
N THR A 139 5.66 -24.01 -5.71
CA THR A 139 6.23 -25.28 -5.20
C THR A 139 7.24 -25.09 -4.08
N THR A 140 8.09 -24.05 -4.16
CA THR A 140 8.95 -23.61 -3.06
C THR A 140 8.33 -22.41 -2.36
N GLN A 141 8.13 -21.33 -3.13
CA GLN A 141 7.46 -20.11 -2.73
C GLN A 141 7.06 -19.31 -3.98
N CYS A 142 5.93 -18.61 -3.91
CA CYS A 142 5.67 -17.43 -4.73
C CYS A 142 5.95 -16.18 -3.90
N ARG A 143 6.44 -15.14 -4.55
CA ARG A 143 6.83 -13.89 -3.89
C ARG A 143 6.21 -12.71 -4.60
N ILE A 144 5.60 -11.81 -3.82
CA ILE A 144 5.11 -10.51 -4.27
C ILE A 144 5.96 -9.46 -3.58
N ASP A 145 6.91 -8.90 -4.32
CA ASP A 145 7.79 -7.85 -3.87
C ASP A 145 7.12 -6.48 -3.93
N VAL A 146 7.43 -5.65 -2.93
CA VAL A 146 7.01 -4.26 -2.79
C VAL A 146 8.20 -3.46 -2.25
N GLY A 147 9.10 -3.08 -3.16
CA GLY A 147 10.34 -2.38 -2.81
C GLY A 147 11.26 -3.26 -1.96
N LEU A 148 11.51 -2.86 -0.70
CA LEU A 148 12.37 -3.58 0.24
C LEU A 148 11.64 -4.65 1.07
N ALA A 149 10.33 -4.79 0.90
CA ALA A 149 9.49 -5.73 1.62
C ALA A 149 8.78 -6.66 0.63
N GLY A 150 8.26 -7.80 1.10
CA GLY A 150 7.53 -8.71 0.23
C GLY A 150 6.54 -9.61 0.98
N VAL A 151 5.57 -10.14 0.25
CA VAL A 151 4.64 -11.17 0.73
C VAL A 151 4.96 -12.49 0.05
N CYS A 152 5.11 -13.54 0.85
CA CYS A 152 5.46 -14.87 0.39
C CYS A 152 4.27 -15.81 0.56
N ILE A 153 4.12 -16.72 -0.40
CA ILE A 153 3.04 -17.71 -0.45
C ILE A 153 3.68 -19.07 -0.65
N SER A 154 3.42 -20.00 0.25
CA SER A 154 3.87 -21.40 0.11
C SER A 154 2.97 -22.20 -0.83
N GLY A 155 3.45 -23.34 -1.33
CA GLY A 155 2.66 -24.27 -2.15
C GLY A 155 1.46 -24.89 -1.43
N GLU A 156 1.46 -24.84 -0.10
CA GLU A 156 0.33 -25.27 0.73
C GLU A 156 -0.69 -24.15 0.99
N GLY A 157 -0.47 -22.95 0.44
CA GLY A 157 -1.39 -21.81 0.59
C GLY A 157 -1.13 -20.92 1.81
N LEU A 158 -0.10 -21.18 2.63
CA LEU A 158 0.28 -20.27 3.71
C LEU A 158 0.77 -18.92 3.14
N ILE A 159 0.16 -17.82 3.59
CA ILE A 159 0.54 -16.44 3.25
C ILE A 159 1.21 -15.76 4.43
N TYR A 160 2.42 -15.26 4.24
CA TYR A 160 3.26 -14.67 5.29
C TYR A 160 4.13 -13.52 4.74
N ALA A 161 4.68 -12.70 5.63
CA ALA A 161 5.66 -11.68 5.24
C ALA A 161 6.99 -12.37 4.89
N CYS A 162 7.59 -12.02 3.74
CA CYS A 162 8.90 -12.53 3.39
C CYS A 162 9.97 -12.01 4.37
N PRO A 163 10.97 -12.83 4.72
CA PRO A 163 12.12 -12.41 5.51
C PRO A 163 13.04 -11.46 4.73
#